data_AF-A0A7W6EES0-F1
#
_entry.id   AF-A0A7W6EES0-F1
#
_cell.length_a   1.000
_cell.length_b   1.000
_cell.length_c   1.000
_cell.angle_alpha   90.00
_cell.angle_beta   90.00
_cell.angle_gamma   90.00
#
_symmetry.space_group_name_H-M   'P 1'
#
loop_
_entity.id
_entity.type
_entity.pdbx_description
1 polymer ?
#
loop_
_entity_poly.entity_id
_entity_poly.type
_entity_poly.pdbx_seq_one_letter_code
_entity_poly.pdbx_strand_id
1 'polypeptide(L)'
;MSKLPPDLLAIKSTTHALIDACGGSEACKILLDGKSASLIRSYANPNVPDRYMPLDDVIALERHAQRPVVSAWGVERHNADPDRLRRAVGLADVAPLAKESAEAITALAEAFADGRFCSADRQRTAREIRDAIAVFSEILEAVESGL
;
A
#
# COMPACT_ATOMS: atom_id res chain seq x y z
N MET A 1 -2.24 2.08 -25.50
CA MET A 1 -2.95 1.78 -24.24
C MET A 1 -2.07 2.24 -23.10
N SER A 2 -2.46 3.28 -22.37
CA SER A 2 -1.74 3.70 -21.16
C SER A 2 -1.85 2.57 -20.14
N LYS A 3 -0.72 2.03 -19.68
CA LYS A 3 -0.71 0.97 -18.68
C LYS A 3 -1.12 1.60 -17.35
N LEU A 4 -2.23 1.15 -16.77
CA LEU A 4 -2.65 1.59 -15.44
C LEU A 4 -1.48 1.45 -14.46
N PRO A 5 -1.24 2.45 -13.59
CA PRO A 5 -0.36 2.30 -12.44
C PRO A 5 -0.68 1.03 -11.64
N PRO A 6 0.33 0.37 -11.04
CA PRO A 6 0.13 -0.89 -10.31
C PRO A 6 -0.99 -0.82 -9.25
N ASP A 7 -1.11 0.31 -8.55
CA ASP A 7 -2.12 0.49 -7.49
C ASP A 7 -3.53 0.57 -8.04
N LEU A 8 -3.73 1.27 -9.17
CA LEU A 8 -5.02 1.33 -9.82
C LEU A 8 -5.44 -0.03 -10.38
N LEU A 9 -4.49 -0.83 -10.86
CA LEU A 9 -4.74 -2.21 -11.28
C LEU A 9 -5.10 -3.10 -10.07
N ALA A 10 -4.42 -2.91 -8.94
CA ALA A 10 -4.71 -3.64 -7.71
C ALA A 10 -6.12 -3.33 -7.19
N ILE A 11 -6.55 -2.06 -7.19
CA ILE A 11 -7.93 -1.66 -6.83
C ILE A 11 -8.95 -2.37 -7.73
N LYS A 12 -8.69 -2.47 -9.04
CA LYS A 12 -9.57 -3.19 -9.98
C LYS A 12 -9.65 -4.68 -9.64
N SER A 13 -8.51 -5.29 -9.30
CA SER A 13 -8.43 -6.70 -8.90
C SER A 13 -9.16 -6.98 -7.58
N THR A 14 -8.99 -6.13 -6.56
CA THR A 14 -9.68 -6.30 -5.27
C THR A 14 -11.18 -6.03 -5.38
N THR A 15 -11.58 -5.07 -6.23
CA THR A 15 -12.99 -4.86 -6.59
C THR A 15 -13.58 -6.11 -7.24
N HIS A 16 -12.84 -6.80 -8.13
CA HIS A 16 -13.27 -8.08 -8.70
C HIS A 16 -13.48 -9.14 -7.62
N ALA A 17 -12.50 -9.30 -6.72
CA ALA A 17 -12.58 -10.26 -5.62
C ALA A 17 -13.77 -9.99 -4.69
N LEU A 18 -14.11 -8.72 -4.42
CA LEU A 18 -15.27 -8.34 -3.64
C LEU A 18 -16.59 -8.73 -4.34
N ILE A 19 -16.69 -8.46 -5.65
CA ILE A 19 -17.85 -8.85 -6.45
C ILE A 19 -18.02 -10.38 -6.44
N ASP A 20 -16.93 -11.14 -6.61
CA ASP A 20 -16.95 -12.60 -6.56
C ASP A 20 -17.37 -13.12 -5.18
N ALA A 21 -16.85 -12.51 -4.10
CA ALA A 21 -17.22 -12.85 -2.72
C ALA A 21 -18.72 -12.64 -2.43
N CYS A 22 -19.37 -11.74 -3.18
CA CYS A 22 -20.81 -11.49 -3.10
C CYS A 22 -21.64 -12.38 -4.06
N GLY A 23 -21.03 -13.33 -4.76
CA GLY A 23 -21.72 -14.22 -5.71
C GLY A 23 -21.81 -13.67 -7.14
N GLY A 24 -21.00 -12.66 -7.48
CA GLY A 24 -20.90 -12.09 -8.81
C GLY A 24 -21.80 -10.88 -9.06
N SER A 25 -21.66 -10.28 -10.24
CA SER A 25 -22.31 -8.99 -10.57
C SER A 25 -23.85 -9.01 -10.56
N GLU A 26 -24.48 -10.16 -10.84
CA GLU A 26 -25.94 -10.31 -10.77
C GLU A 26 -26.45 -10.34 -9.33
N ALA A 27 -25.71 -10.99 -8.42
CA ALA A 27 -26.05 -10.98 -7.00
C ALA A 27 -25.84 -9.58 -6.40
N CYS A 28 -24.73 -8.93 -6.74
CA CYS A 28 -24.43 -7.56 -6.30
C CYS A 28 -25.51 -6.55 -6.73
N LYS A 29 -26.14 -6.74 -7.89
CA LYS A 29 -27.24 -5.87 -8.37
C LYS A 29 -28.44 -5.85 -7.40
N ILE A 30 -28.72 -6.95 -6.72
CA ILE A 30 -29.81 -7.03 -5.73
C ILE A 30 -29.45 -6.21 -4.47
N LEU A 31 -28.15 -6.13 -4.14
CA LEU A 31 -27.64 -5.43 -2.96
C LEU A 31 -27.47 -3.93 -3.18
N LEU A 32 -27.15 -3.51 -4.41
CA LEU A 32 -26.75 -2.15 -4.76
C LEU A 32 -27.84 -1.41 -5.55
N ASP A 33 -29.07 -1.42 -5.03
CA ASP A 33 -30.30 -0.92 -5.66
C ASP A 33 -30.09 0.19 -6.72
N GLY A 34 -30.67 -0.01 -7.91
CA GLY A 34 -30.55 0.91 -9.04
C GLY A 34 -29.30 0.74 -9.92
N LYS A 35 -28.40 -0.19 -9.63
CA LYS A 35 -27.19 -0.45 -10.46
C LYS A 35 -27.32 -1.69 -11.33
N SER A 36 -26.90 -1.60 -12.59
CA SER A 36 -26.92 -2.75 -13.51
C SER A 36 -25.71 -3.66 -13.27
N ALA A 37 -25.84 -4.97 -13.54
CA ALA A 37 -24.73 -5.91 -13.45
C ALA A 37 -23.57 -5.53 -14.40
N SER A 38 -23.88 -4.95 -15.56
CA SER A 38 -22.90 -4.40 -16.50
C SER A 38 -22.10 -3.25 -15.87
N LEU A 39 -22.76 -2.33 -15.16
CA LEU A 39 -22.11 -1.25 -14.43
C LEU A 39 -21.21 -1.81 -13.33
N ILE A 40 -21.71 -2.75 -12.52
CA ILE A 40 -20.95 -3.39 -11.44
C ILE A 40 -19.69 -4.07 -11.98
N ARG A 41 -19.82 -4.85 -13.06
CA ARG A 41 -18.68 -5.49 -13.73
C ARG A 41 -17.68 -4.47 -14.28
N SER A 42 -18.15 -3.31 -14.74
CA SER A 42 -17.28 -2.26 -15.27
C SER A 42 -16.39 -1.63 -14.21
N TYR A 43 -16.78 -1.66 -12.93
CA TYR A 43 -15.92 -1.18 -11.83
C TYR A 43 -14.62 -1.97 -11.71
N ALA A 44 -14.67 -3.29 -11.91
CA ALA A 44 -13.50 -4.17 -11.88
C ALA A 44 -12.74 -4.24 -13.22
N ASN A 45 -13.20 -3.57 -14.28
CA ASN A 45 -12.61 -3.68 -15.60
C ASN A 45 -11.37 -2.78 -15.75
N PRO A 46 -10.16 -3.33 -16.01
CA PRO A 46 -8.95 -2.54 -16.20
C PRO A 46 -8.95 -1.76 -17.53
N ASN A 47 -9.80 -2.10 -18.49
CA ASN A 47 -9.95 -1.37 -19.75
C ASN A 47 -10.84 -0.11 -19.61
N VAL A 48 -11.44 0.11 -18.45
CA VAL A 48 -12.22 1.32 -18.13
C VAL A 48 -11.54 2.03 -16.94
N PRO A 49 -10.42 2.73 -17.18
CA PRO A 49 -9.52 3.19 -16.13
C PRO A 49 -10.14 4.24 -15.21
N ASP A 50 -11.11 5.03 -15.69
CA ASP A 50 -11.68 6.16 -14.93
C ASP A 50 -12.94 5.77 -14.14
N ARG A 51 -13.27 4.48 -14.07
CA ARG A 51 -14.51 3.99 -13.47
C ARG A 51 -14.24 3.07 -12.30
N TYR A 52 -14.36 3.58 -11.09
CA TYR A 52 -14.20 2.83 -9.84
C TYR A 52 -15.54 2.64 -9.13
N MET A 53 -15.60 1.62 -8.27
CA MET A 53 -16.76 1.39 -7.43
C MET A 53 -16.87 2.52 -6.40
N PRO A 54 -18.03 3.19 -6.28
CA PRO A 54 -18.30 4.14 -5.20
C PRO A 54 -18.09 3.51 -3.81
N LEU A 55 -17.61 4.31 -2.85
CA LEU A 55 -17.24 3.80 -1.52
C LEU A 55 -18.44 3.27 -0.72
N ASP A 56 -19.61 3.88 -0.88
CA ASP A 56 -20.88 3.41 -0.32
C ASP A 56 -21.25 2.00 -0.80
N ASP A 57 -21.02 1.70 -2.08
CA ASP A 57 -21.20 0.35 -2.62
C ASP A 57 -20.21 -0.65 -2.02
N VAL A 58 -18.93 -0.25 -1.89
CA VAL A 58 -17.91 -1.10 -1.27
C VAL A 58 -18.34 -1.46 0.15
N ILE A 59 -18.80 -0.49 0.94
CA ILE A 59 -19.29 -0.72 2.31
C ILE A 59 -20.48 -1.69 2.31
N ALA A 60 -21.45 -1.49 1.41
CA ALA A 60 -22.62 -2.36 1.31
C ALA A 60 -22.25 -3.81 0.97
N LEU A 61 -21.36 -4.00 -0.01
CA LEU A 61 -20.89 -5.32 -0.43
C LEU A 61 -20.01 -5.98 0.63
N GLU A 62 -19.07 -5.27 1.25
CA GLU A 62 -18.21 -5.82 2.31
C GLU A 62 -19.03 -6.23 3.55
N ARG A 63 -20.06 -5.45 3.88
CA ARG A 63 -21.02 -5.82 4.93
C ARG A 63 -21.79 -7.08 4.55
N HIS A 64 -22.18 -7.26 3.30
CA HIS A 64 -22.84 -8.48 2.85
C HIS A 64 -21.89 -9.70 2.87
N ALA A 65 -20.68 -9.54 2.35
CA ALA A 65 -19.65 -10.57 2.31
C ALA A 65 -19.06 -10.90 3.69
N GLN A 66 -19.34 -10.08 4.72
CA GLN A 66 -18.76 -10.16 6.07
C GLN A 66 -17.21 -10.15 6.04
N ARG A 67 -16.62 -9.47 5.05
CA ARG A 67 -15.17 -9.47 4.79
C ARG A 67 -14.72 -8.12 4.22
N PRO A 68 -13.71 -7.45 4.81
CA PRO A 68 -13.21 -6.16 4.35
C PRO A 68 -12.21 -6.32 3.18
N VAL A 69 -12.64 -6.77 2.01
CA VAL A 69 -11.74 -7.13 0.89
C VAL A 69 -10.98 -5.92 0.33
N VAL A 70 -11.67 -4.84 -0.02
CA VAL A 70 -11.07 -3.62 -0.60
C VAL A 70 -10.53 -2.74 0.53
N SER A 71 -11.26 -2.67 1.65
CA SER A 71 -10.86 -1.89 2.82
C SER A 71 -9.57 -2.42 3.45
N ALA A 72 -9.42 -3.74 3.65
CA ALA A 72 -8.19 -4.32 4.18
C ALA A 72 -7.02 -4.14 3.21
N TRP A 73 -7.25 -4.32 1.90
CA TRP A 73 -6.22 -4.01 0.91
C TRP A 73 -5.74 -2.57 1.01
N GLY A 74 -6.64 -1.60 1.20
CA GLY A 74 -6.27 -0.19 1.40
C GLY A 74 -5.38 0.00 2.63
N VAL A 75 -5.75 -0.60 3.75
CA VAL A 75 -4.98 -0.55 5.01
C VAL A 75 -3.60 -1.19 4.84
N GLU A 76 -3.54 -2.41 4.31
CA GLU A 76 -2.30 -3.16 4.08
C GLU A 76 -1.38 -2.44 3.08
N ARG A 77 -1.95 -1.95 1.96
CA ARG A 77 -1.18 -1.30 0.89
C ARG A 77 -0.56 0.02 1.33
N HIS A 78 -1.26 0.76 2.18
CA HIS A 78 -0.78 2.02 2.75
C HIS A 78 -0.01 1.84 4.06
N ASN A 79 0.16 0.59 4.51
CA ASN A 79 0.80 0.26 5.77
C ASN A 79 0.21 1.06 6.95
N ALA A 80 -1.10 1.34 6.87
CA ALA A 80 -1.83 2.15 7.84
C ALA A 80 -2.12 1.29 9.08
N ASP A 81 -1.08 0.86 9.77
CA ASP A 81 -1.21 0.28 11.10
C ASP A 81 -1.75 1.36 12.05
N PRO A 82 -2.98 1.21 12.59
CA PRO A 82 -3.56 2.21 13.47
C PRO A 82 -2.75 2.41 14.77
N ASP A 83 -1.94 1.44 15.19
CA ASP A 83 -1.05 1.56 16.34
C ASP A 83 0.26 2.30 15.97
N ARG A 84 0.64 2.29 14.69
CA ARG A 84 1.78 3.06 14.15
C ARG A 84 1.46 4.56 14.04
N LEU A 85 0.21 4.93 13.77
CA LEU A 85 -0.28 6.32 13.70
C LEU A 85 -0.48 7.00 15.06
N ARG A 86 -0.37 6.28 16.18
CA ARG A 86 -0.62 6.81 17.54
C ARG A 86 0.56 6.65 18.48
N ARG A 87 1.73 6.32 17.95
CA ARG A 87 2.93 6.08 18.73
C ARG A 87 3.68 7.40 18.95
N ALA A 88 3.81 7.81 20.21
CA ALA A 88 4.68 8.92 20.56
C ALA A 88 6.15 8.57 20.26
N VAL A 89 6.86 9.50 19.63
CA VAL A 89 8.31 9.38 19.41
C VAL A 89 9.03 9.44 20.76
N GLY A 90 9.93 8.50 21.01
CA GLY A 90 10.66 8.39 22.27
C GLY A 90 12.15 8.16 22.08
N LEU A 91 12.89 8.17 23.19
CA LEU A 91 14.34 7.88 23.17
C LEU A 91 14.68 6.51 22.58
N ALA A 92 13.74 5.57 22.63
CA ALA A 92 13.90 4.24 22.02
C ALA A 92 14.06 4.30 20.48
N ASP A 93 13.60 5.36 19.83
CA ASP A 93 13.68 5.54 18.36
C ASP A 93 15.03 6.06 17.89
N VAL A 94 15.80 6.68 18.79
CA VAL A 94 17.11 7.25 18.46
C VAL A 94 18.10 6.14 18.10
N ALA A 95 18.05 5.02 18.80
CA ALA A 95 18.95 3.89 18.60
C ALA A 95 18.82 3.25 17.20
N PRO A 96 17.62 2.82 16.72
CA PRO A 96 17.47 2.28 15.37
C PRO A 96 17.78 3.33 14.30
N LEU A 97 17.37 4.60 14.49
CA LEU A 97 17.70 5.66 13.54
C LEU A 97 19.22 5.86 13.39
N ALA A 98 19.94 5.90 14.50
CA ALA A 98 21.41 6.01 14.49
C ALA A 98 22.07 4.79 13.86
N LYS A 99 21.58 3.58 14.19
CA LYS A 99 22.10 2.32 13.65
C LYS A 99 21.98 2.26 12.13
N GLU A 100 20.76 2.37 11.59
CA GLU A 100 20.53 2.21 10.16
C GLU A 100 21.18 3.34 9.35
N SER A 101 21.24 4.57 9.91
CA SER A 101 21.99 5.66 9.30
C SER A 101 23.49 5.35 9.20
N ALA A 102 24.07 4.81 10.26
CA ALA A 102 25.49 4.45 10.29
C ALA A 102 25.79 3.29 9.32
N GLU A 103 24.91 2.30 9.22
CA GLU A 103 25.04 1.18 8.28
C GLU A 103 24.99 1.66 6.82
N ALA A 104 24.04 2.55 6.48
CA ALA A 104 23.96 3.15 5.15
C ALA A 104 25.19 4.01 4.80
N ILE A 105 25.66 4.84 5.74
CA ILE A 105 26.86 5.67 5.56
C ILE A 105 28.11 4.79 5.40
N THR A 106 28.22 3.73 6.20
CA THR A 106 29.35 2.79 6.14
C THR A 106 29.39 2.07 4.81
N ALA A 107 28.25 1.56 4.33
CA ALA A 107 28.17 0.90 3.03
C ALA A 107 28.56 1.85 1.88
N LEU A 108 28.13 3.11 1.92
CA LEU A 108 28.57 4.14 0.98
C LEU A 108 30.07 4.37 1.05
N ALA A 109 30.63 4.56 2.25
CA ALA A 109 32.06 4.83 2.43
C ALA A 109 32.93 3.67 1.94
N GLU A 110 32.57 2.44 2.29
CA GLU A 110 33.26 1.22 1.84
C GLU A 110 33.20 1.07 0.33
N ALA A 111 32.06 1.37 -0.27
CA ALA A 111 31.86 1.31 -1.72
C ALA A 111 32.68 2.34 -2.51
N PHE A 112 33.15 3.41 -1.87
CA PHE A 112 34.05 4.40 -2.46
C PHE A 112 35.52 4.16 -2.12
N ALA A 113 35.85 3.20 -1.25
CA ALA A 113 37.19 3.03 -0.71
C ALA A 113 38.24 2.67 -1.78
N ASP A 114 37.86 1.93 -2.82
CA ASP A 114 38.74 1.54 -3.93
C ASP A 114 38.56 2.40 -5.20
N GLY A 115 37.72 3.44 -5.12
CA GLY A 115 37.39 4.33 -6.24
C GLY A 115 36.53 3.70 -7.33
N ARG A 116 35.96 2.50 -7.12
CA ARG A 116 35.15 1.79 -8.11
C ARG A 116 33.83 1.32 -7.53
N PHE A 117 32.74 1.96 -7.94
CA PHE A 117 31.41 1.59 -7.48
C PHE A 117 30.80 0.44 -8.30
N CYS A 118 31.09 -0.80 -7.91
CA CYS A 118 30.74 -2.01 -8.65
C CYS A 118 29.28 -2.44 -8.46
N SER A 119 28.83 -3.49 -9.16
CA SER A 119 27.45 -3.97 -9.07
C SER A 119 27.08 -4.50 -7.67
N ALA A 120 28.02 -5.16 -6.99
CA ALA A 120 27.81 -5.66 -5.63
C ALA A 120 27.63 -4.51 -4.64
N ASP A 121 28.46 -3.46 -4.76
CA ASP A 121 28.37 -2.26 -3.92
C ASP A 121 27.04 -1.55 -4.10
N ARG A 122 26.58 -1.41 -5.35
CA ARG A 122 25.26 -0.82 -5.65
C ARG A 122 24.14 -1.59 -4.98
N GLN A 123 24.17 -2.93 -5.06
CA GLN A 123 23.12 -3.75 -4.49
C GLN A 123 23.12 -3.69 -2.96
N ARG A 124 24.29 -3.73 -2.32
CA ARG A 124 24.42 -3.59 -0.86
C ARG A 124 24.01 -2.20 -0.42
N THR A 125 24.60 -1.16 -0.98
CA THR A 125 24.30 0.24 -0.66
C THR A 125 22.81 0.56 -0.82
N ALA A 126 22.18 0.11 -1.91
CA ALA A 126 20.76 0.32 -2.13
C ALA A 126 19.88 -0.44 -1.12
N ARG A 127 20.37 -1.52 -0.50
CA ARG A 127 19.65 -2.22 0.57
C ARG A 127 19.73 -1.43 1.86
N GLU A 128 20.94 -1.09 2.32
CA GLU A 128 21.14 -0.33 3.56
C GLU A 128 20.42 1.04 3.51
N ILE A 129 20.43 1.72 2.35
CA ILE A 129 19.67 2.97 2.17
C ILE A 129 18.16 2.75 2.29
N ARG A 130 17.63 1.64 1.75
CA ARG A 130 16.19 1.34 1.89
C ARG A 130 15.82 1.03 3.33
N ASP A 131 16.67 0.31 4.04
CA ASP A 131 16.46 -0.04 5.44
C ASP A 131 16.47 1.23 6.31
N ALA A 132 17.43 2.15 6.07
CA ALA A 132 17.44 3.47 6.68
C ALA A 132 16.18 4.28 6.34
N ILE A 133 15.77 4.36 5.06
CA ILE A 133 14.56 5.07 4.63
C ILE A 133 13.32 4.51 5.34
N ALA A 134 13.22 3.19 5.51
CA ALA A 134 12.09 2.58 6.19
C ALA A 134 11.98 3.08 7.64
N VAL A 135 13.09 3.09 8.38
CA VAL A 135 13.13 3.60 9.76
C VAL A 135 12.87 5.11 9.82
N PHE A 136 13.45 5.91 8.91
CA PHE A 136 13.18 7.35 8.86
C PHE A 136 11.72 7.65 8.55
N SER A 137 11.12 6.91 7.62
CA SER A 137 9.70 7.06 7.27
C SER A 137 8.81 6.71 8.45
N GLU A 138 9.12 5.62 9.17
CA GLU A 138 8.42 5.23 10.39
C GLU A 138 8.43 6.30 11.47
N ILE A 139 9.58 6.92 11.71
CA ILE A 139 9.73 7.97 12.72
C ILE A 139 9.11 9.27 12.25
N LEU A 140 9.25 9.63 10.96
CA LEU A 140 8.62 10.82 10.38
C LEU A 140 7.10 10.74 10.47
N GLU A 141 6.51 9.60 10.10
CA GLU A 141 5.09 9.34 10.25
C GLU A 141 4.65 9.53 11.71
N ALA A 142 5.42 9.01 12.68
CA ALA A 142 5.14 9.20 14.11
C ALA A 142 5.26 10.66 14.59
N VAL A 143 6.20 11.44 14.03
CA VAL A 143 6.31 12.89 14.29
C VAL A 143 5.11 13.65 13.72
N GLU A 144 4.71 13.35 12.49
CA GLU A 144 3.63 14.05 11.78
C GLU A 144 2.24 13.69 12.32
N SER A 145 2.08 12.46 12.81
CA SER A 145 0.82 11.97 13.41
C SER A 145 0.73 12.17 14.93
N GLY A 146 1.81 12.63 15.57
CA GLY A 146 1.86 12.89 17.01
C GLY A 146 0.89 13.99 17.45
N LEU A 147 -0.12 13.58 18.22
CA LEU A 147 -0.98 14.40 19.08
C LEU A 147 -0.20 14.99 20.27
#